data_AF-A0A975MGU5-F1
#
_entry.id   AF-A0A975MGU5-F1
#
_cell.length_a   1.000
_cell.length_b   1.000
_cell.length_c   1.000
_cell.angle_alpha   90.00
_cell.angle_beta   90.00
_cell.angle_gamma   90.00
#
_symmetry.space_group_name_H-M   'P 1'
#
loop_
_entity.id
_entity.type
_entity.pdbx_description
1 polymer ?
#
loop_
_entity_poly.entity_id
_entity_poly.type
_entity_poly.pdbx_seq_one_letter_code
_entity_poly.pdbx_strand_id
1 'polypeptide(L)'
;MNLGAQELIIIAIILVLLFGAKKLPELARGSGRALRIFKAETKGLHDDDDDRDDYDDAEQADRTRAIRQQPDTRRDDVLDAESDLESRPESRSTER
;
A
#
# COMPACT_ATOMS: atom_id res chain seq x y z
N MET A 1 35.32 7.15 -27.36
CA MET A 1 34.77 5.81 -27.03
C MET A 1 33.58 6.05 -26.14
N ASN A 2 32.39 6.10 -26.73
CA ASN A 2 31.19 6.51 -26.00
C ASN A 2 30.56 5.24 -25.43
N LEU A 3 30.41 5.21 -24.10
CA LEU A 3 29.47 4.29 -23.45
C LEU A 3 28.07 4.76 -23.87
N GLY A 4 27.61 4.25 -25.00
CA GLY A 4 26.31 4.56 -25.54
C GLY A 4 25.24 3.72 -24.87
N ALA A 5 23.99 3.99 -25.24
CA ALA A 5 22.86 3.17 -24.82
C ALA A 5 23.07 1.68 -25.17
N GLN A 6 23.79 1.38 -26.24
CA GLN A 6 24.08 0.02 -26.69
C GLN A 6 24.96 -0.74 -25.68
N GLU A 7 26.06 -0.15 -25.19
CA GLU A 7 26.90 -0.77 -24.16
C GLU A 7 26.13 -0.98 -22.85
N LEU A 8 25.29 -0.02 -22.43
CA LEU A 8 24.49 -0.15 -21.21
C LEU A 8 23.45 -1.29 -21.31
N ILE A 9 22.83 -1.46 -22.48
CA ILE A 9 21.90 -2.58 -22.72
C ILE A 9 22.61 -3.92 -22.59
N ILE A 10 23.82 -4.05 -23.16
CA ILE A 10 24.61 -5.29 -23.07
C ILE A 10 24.94 -5.61 -21.61
N ILE A 11 25.36 -4.62 -20.82
CA ILE A 11 25.67 -4.79 -19.40
C ILE A 11 24.40 -5.18 -18.62
N ALA A 12 23.26 -4.55 -18.90
CA ALA A 12 21.99 -4.88 -18.26
C ALA A 12 21.55 -6.31 -18.55
N ILE A 13 21.72 -6.78 -19.79
CA ILE A 13 21.44 -8.17 -20.17
C ILE A 13 22.31 -9.13 -19.36
N ILE A 14 23.61 -8.86 -19.27
CA ILE A 14 24.55 -9.67 -18.48
C ILE A 14 24.09 -9.72 -17.01
N LEU A 15 23.77 -8.59 -16.38
CA LEU A 15 23.27 -8.55 -15.00
C LEU A 15 21.99 -9.36 -14.81
N VAL A 16 21.04 -9.29 -15.76
CA VAL A 16 19.82 -10.09 -15.72
C VAL A 16 20.12 -11.59 -15.85
N LEU A 17 21.11 -12.00 -16.64
CA LEU A 17 21.52 -13.40 -16.74
C LEU A 17 22.19 -13.91 -15.45
N LEU A 18 23.02 -13.08 -14.80
CA LEU A 18 23.69 -13.44 -13.55
C LEU A 18 22.73 -13.49 -12.35
N PHE A 19 21.91 -12.47 -12.17
CA PHE A 19 21.05 -12.32 -10.99
C PHE A 19 19.63 -12.82 -11.21
N GLY A 20 19.18 -12.93 -12.46
CA GLY A 20 17.81 -13.26 -12.84
C GLY A 20 16.90 -12.03 -12.93
N ALA A 21 15.95 -12.05 -13.88
CA ALA A 21 15.01 -10.95 -14.13
C ALA A 21 14.13 -10.58 -12.92
N LYS A 22 13.93 -11.51 -11.97
CA LYS A 22 13.13 -11.27 -10.76
C LYS A 22 13.92 -10.60 -9.63
N LYS A 23 15.26 -10.75 -9.59
CA LYS A 23 16.07 -10.23 -8.48
C LYS A 23 16.49 -8.78 -8.64
N LEU A 24 16.72 -8.31 -9.87
CA LEU A 24 16.95 -6.88 -10.13
C LEU A 24 15.81 -5.98 -9.58
N PRO A 25 14.52 -6.21 -9.92
CA PRO A 25 13.44 -5.38 -9.42
C PRO A 25 13.19 -5.58 -7.92
N GLU A 26 13.43 -6.77 -7.38
CA GLU A 26 13.35 -7.05 -5.94
C GLU A 26 14.38 -6.22 -5.15
N LEU A 27 15.63 -6.19 -5.62
CA LEU A 27 16.70 -5.37 -5.04
C LEU A 27 16.43 -3.87 -5.23
N ALA A 28 16.01 -3.45 -6.42
CA ALA A 28 15.70 -2.05 -6.71
C ALA A 28 14.54 -1.51 -5.85
N ARG A 29 13.50 -2.33 -5.59
CA ARG A 29 12.38 -1.94 -4.69
C ARG A 29 12.84 -1.77 -3.24
N GLY A 30 13.81 -2.55 -2.77
CA GLY A 30 14.40 -2.40 -1.44
C GLY A 30 15.30 -1.17 -1.34
N SER A 31 16.30 -1.10 -2.23
CA SER A 31 17.29 -0.02 -2.26
C SER A 31 16.67 1.33 -2.62
N GLY A 32 15.70 1.37 -3.53
CA GLY A 32 15.01 2.60 -3.92
C GLY A 32 14.20 3.23 -2.79
N ARG A 33 13.55 2.41 -1.94
CA ARG A 33 12.87 2.91 -0.74
C ARG A 33 13.85 3.52 0.27
N ALA A 34 14.99 2.87 0.51
CA ALA A 34 16.03 3.38 1.41
C ALA A 34 16.64 4.69 0.88
N LEU A 35 16.94 4.75 -0.42
CA LEU A 35 17.44 5.97 -1.07
C LEU A 35 16.41 7.10 -1.06
N ARG A 36 15.11 6.81 -1.23
CA ARG A 36 14.03 7.80 -1.16
C ARG A 36 13.93 8.44 0.23
N ILE A 37 13.96 7.63 1.28
CA ILE A 37 13.90 8.10 2.67
C ILE A 37 15.14 8.94 2.97
N PHE A 38 16.33 8.44 2.62
CA PHE A 38 17.59 9.17 2.81
C PHE A 38 17.58 10.53 2.06
N LYS A 39 17.08 10.55 0.83
CA LYS A 39 16.94 11.78 0.03
C LYS A 39 15.95 12.75 0.67
N ALA A 40 14.81 12.27 1.16
CA ALA A 40 13.79 13.09 1.81
C ALA A 40 14.30 13.71 3.13
N GLU A 41 14.96 12.92 3.97
CA GLU A 41 15.58 13.42 5.21
C GLU A 41 16.72 14.41 4.91
N THR A 42 17.54 14.11 3.90
CA THR A 42 18.64 15.01 3.49
C THR A 42 18.11 16.29 2.85
N LYS A 43 16.99 16.25 2.12
CA LYS A 43 16.33 17.42 1.52
C LYS A 43 15.75 18.33 2.61
N GLY A 44 15.15 17.78 3.67
CA GLY A 44 14.69 18.56 4.82
C GLY A 44 15.80 19.26 5.61
N LEU A 45 17.07 18.85 5.43
CA LEU A 45 18.25 19.54 5.98
C LEU A 45 18.86 20.57 5.01
N HIS A 46 18.53 20.50 3.72
CA HIS A 46 19.03 21.38 2.66
C HIS A 46 17.83 22.12 2.02
N ASP A 47 17.39 23.19 2.68
CA ASP A 47 16.42 24.19 2.19
C ASP A 47 14.93 23.82 2.03
N ASP A 48 14.13 24.81 2.42
CA ASP A 48 12.69 24.84 2.69
C ASP A 48 11.83 25.17 1.45
N ASP A 49 12.33 25.02 0.22
CA ASP A 49 11.73 25.70 -0.96
C ASP A 49 11.73 24.91 -2.29
N ASP A 50 11.38 23.61 -2.31
CA ASP A 50 10.95 23.03 -3.60
C ASP A 50 9.92 21.90 -3.46
N ASP A 51 8.67 22.28 -3.74
CA ASP A 51 7.46 21.47 -3.76
C ASP A 51 7.57 20.30 -4.77
N ARG A 52 7.05 19.15 -4.31
CA ARG A 52 6.33 18.10 -5.07
C ARG A 52 6.98 17.55 -6.34
N ASP A 53 7.47 16.32 -6.22
CA ASP A 53 7.24 15.27 -7.21
C ASP A 53 7.60 13.91 -6.58
N ASP A 54 6.66 13.31 -5.86
CA ASP A 54 6.74 11.89 -5.49
C ASP A 54 5.80 11.13 -6.42
N TYR A 55 6.37 10.57 -7.49
CA TYR A 55 5.71 9.59 -8.35
C TYR A 55 5.30 8.37 -7.52
N ASP A 56 4.03 8.39 -7.11
CA ASP A 56 3.20 7.24 -6.78
C ASP A 56 3.15 6.29 -7.99
N ASP A 57 3.76 5.10 -7.91
CA ASP A 57 3.20 3.86 -8.50
C ASP A 57 3.96 2.55 -8.17
N ALA A 58 4.53 2.42 -6.96
CA ALA A 58 5.00 1.10 -6.48
C ALA A 58 4.04 0.45 -5.48
N GLU A 59 2.87 1.07 -5.22
CA GLU A 59 1.94 0.69 -4.14
C GLU A 59 0.82 -0.30 -4.56
N GLN A 60 0.61 -0.57 -5.86
CA GLN A 60 -0.59 -1.31 -6.29
C GLN A 60 -0.41 -2.83 -6.47
N ALA A 61 0.82 -3.34 -6.54
CA ALA A 61 1.03 -4.78 -6.76
C ALA A 61 0.70 -5.66 -5.53
N ASP A 62 0.69 -5.09 -4.32
CA ASP A 62 0.44 -5.84 -3.08
C ASP A 62 -0.98 -5.60 -2.50
N ARG A 63 -1.59 -4.43 -2.76
CA ARG A 63 -2.99 -4.17 -2.41
C ARG A 63 -3.96 -5.15 -3.10
N THR A 64 -3.60 -5.69 -4.26
CA THR A 64 -4.39 -6.71 -4.99
C THR A 64 -4.36 -8.11 -4.35
N ARG A 65 -3.38 -8.43 -3.49
CA ARG A 65 -3.31 -9.75 -2.82
C ARG A 65 -3.97 -9.79 -1.44
N ALA A 66 -4.05 -8.67 -0.73
CA ALA A 66 -4.70 -8.61 0.59
C ALA A 66 -6.23 -8.49 0.56
N ILE A 67 -6.82 -8.16 -0.60
CA ILE A 67 -8.27 -8.25 -0.85
C ILE A 67 -8.76 -9.73 -0.89
N ARG A 68 -7.87 -10.72 -0.74
CA ARG A 68 -8.18 -12.17 -0.78
C ARG A 68 -8.58 -12.80 0.57
N GLN A 69 -8.54 -12.12 1.72
CA GLN A 69 -9.01 -12.71 3.00
C GLN A 69 -10.38 -12.16 3.46
N GLN A 70 -11.40 -12.49 2.66
CA GLN A 70 -12.78 -12.86 3.03
C GLN A 70 -13.76 -11.86 3.71
N PRO A 71 -15.07 -12.08 3.47
CA PRO A 71 -16.10 -11.04 3.34
C PRO A 71 -17.07 -10.98 4.54
N ASP A 72 -17.56 -9.78 4.81
CA ASP A 72 -18.98 -9.44 4.94
C ASP A 72 -19.94 -10.47 5.57
N THR A 73 -19.96 -10.60 6.91
CA THR A 73 -21.11 -11.23 7.61
C THR A 73 -21.40 -10.65 9.02
N ARG A 74 -20.87 -9.49 9.43
CA ARG A 74 -21.06 -9.00 10.82
C ARG A 74 -22.01 -7.80 10.95
N ARG A 75 -22.44 -7.18 9.85
CA ARG A 75 -23.26 -5.96 9.91
C ARG A 75 -24.77 -6.20 9.89
N ASP A 76 -25.21 -7.39 9.47
CA ASP A 76 -26.65 -7.68 9.39
C ASP A 76 -27.22 -8.11 10.76
N ASP A 77 -26.42 -8.79 11.60
CA ASP A 77 -26.90 -9.34 12.89
C ASP A 77 -27.22 -8.29 13.98
N VAL A 78 -26.69 -7.06 13.86
CA VAL A 78 -26.83 -6.01 14.89
C VAL A 78 -28.04 -5.10 14.66
N LEU A 79 -28.58 -5.05 13.44
CA LEU A 79 -29.73 -4.18 13.13
C LEU A 79 -31.06 -4.80 13.56
N ASP A 80 -31.16 -6.13 13.57
CA ASP A 80 -32.39 -6.84 13.98
C ASP A 80 -32.60 -6.83 15.51
N ALA A 81 -31.51 -6.77 16.29
CA ALA A 81 -31.58 -6.85 17.75
C ALA A 81 -32.08 -5.56 18.43
N GLU A 82 -31.86 -4.39 17.83
CA GLU A 82 -32.26 -3.10 18.41
C GLU A 82 -33.74 -2.77 18.13
N SER A 83 -34.32 -3.31 17.04
CA SER A 83 -35.74 -3.14 16.71
C SER A 83 -36.69 -3.90 17.67
N ASP A 84 -36.23 -5.01 18.25
CA ASP A 84 -37.04 -5.84 19.16
C ASP A 84 -37.15 -5.26 20.57
N LEU A 85 -36.22 -4.39 20.98
CA LEU A 85 -36.22 -3.79 22.31
C LEU A 85 -37.15 -2.58 22.42
N GLU A 86 -37.33 -1.84 21.33
CA GLU A 86 -38.18 -0.63 21.28
C GLU A 86 -39.68 -0.98 21.13
N SER A 87 -39.99 -2.23 20.78
CA SER A 87 -41.37 -2.71 20.58
C SER A 87 -42.03 -3.29 21.84
N ARG A 88 -41.43 -3.16 23.03
CA ARG A 88 -42.03 -3.64 24.29
C ARG A 88 -43.02 -2.59 24.84
N PRO A 89 -44.35 -2.80 24.76
CA PRO A 89 -45.31 -1.92 25.42
C PRO A 89 -45.23 -2.11 26.94
N GLU A 90 -44.57 -1.19 27.65
CA GLU A 90 -44.72 -1.02 29.09
C GLU A 90 -46.10 -0.44 29.40
N SER A 91 -47.14 -1.27 29.31
CA SER A 91 -48.47 -0.93 29.83
C SER A 91 -49.23 -2.18 30.29
N ARG A 92 -48.91 -2.65 31.50
CA ARG A 92 -49.88 -3.31 32.39
C ARG A 92 -49.62 -2.80 33.80
N SER A 93 -50.48 -1.93 34.30
CA SER A 93 -51.67 -2.33 35.07
C SER A 93 -51.29 -3.05 36.35
N THR A 94 -51.11 -2.27 37.40
CA THR A 94 -51.38 -2.58 38.81
C THR A 94 -51.11 -1.24 39.53
N GLU A 95 -51.94 -0.69 40.40
CA GLU A 95 -52.96 -1.28 41.26
C GLU A 95 -53.74 -0.13 41.90
N ARG A 96 -55.07 -0.16 41.84
CA ARG A 96 -55.99 0.38 42.86
C ARG A 96 -57.30 -0.39 42.79
#